data_AF-A0A820CAV1-F1
#
_entry.id   AF-A0A820CAV1-F1
#
_cell.length_a   1.000
_cell.length_b   1.000
_cell.length_c   1.000
_cell.angle_alpha   90.00
_cell.angle_beta   90.00
_cell.angle_gamma   90.00
#
_symmetry.space_group_name_H-M   'P 1'
#
loop_
_entity.id
_entity.type
_entity.pdbx_description
1 polymer ?
#
loop_
_entity_poly.entity_id
_entity_poly.type
_entity_poly.pdbx_seq_one_letter_code
_entity_poly.pdbx_strand_id
1 'polypeptide(L)'
;MFNYYATSLQASDFYVQNLPLLPDAESTIRMHAGYLLVGSKNDGELFFWHFAKKFIGDKPRTIIWLNGGPGQSSLIGAWTEIGPFRFLDKNTIVTNNGSWHLYANLLFIDQPIG
;
A
#
# COMPACT_ATOMS: atom_id res chain seq x y z
N MET A 1 -29.43 4.38 12.63
CA MET A 1 -29.15 3.12 13.34
C MET A 1 -28.49 2.20 12.30
N PHE A 2 -27.16 2.15 12.26
CA PHE A 2 -26.42 1.39 11.24
C PHE A 2 -26.25 -0.05 11.74
N ASN A 3 -26.87 -1.00 11.03
CA ASN A 3 -26.77 -2.42 11.34
C ASN A 3 -25.38 -2.93 10.94
N TYR A 4 -24.52 -3.15 11.92
CA TYR A 4 -23.21 -3.80 11.76
C TYR A 4 -23.38 -5.32 11.74
N TYR A 5 -23.79 -5.88 10.59
CA TYR A 5 -23.62 -7.31 10.28
C TYR A 5 -22.57 -7.52 9.18
N ALA A 6 -21.55 -6.67 9.14
CA ALA A 6 -20.32 -6.98 8.44
C ALA A 6 -19.38 -7.63 9.47
N THR A 7 -18.93 -8.85 9.20
CA THR A 7 -17.71 -9.39 9.81
C THR A 7 -16.66 -8.28 9.86
N SER A 8 -16.15 -7.97 11.06
CA SER A 8 -15.16 -6.90 11.21
C SER A 8 -13.94 -7.24 10.37
N LEU A 9 -13.69 -6.47 9.30
CA LEU A 9 -12.50 -6.62 8.48
C LEU A 9 -11.27 -6.48 9.37
N GLN A 10 -10.33 -7.41 9.24
CA GLN A 10 -9.05 -7.41 9.95
C GLN A 10 -7.92 -7.12 8.97
N ALA A 11 -6.79 -6.62 9.48
CA ALA A 11 -5.62 -6.36 8.65
C ALA A 11 -5.14 -7.62 7.89
N SER A 12 -5.31 -8.81 8.48
CA SER A 12 -4.98 -10.10 7.87
C SER A 12 -5.74 -10.37 6.58
N ASP A 13 -6.96 -9.85 6.45
CA ASP A 13 -7.80 -10.05 5.26
C ASP A 13 -7.22 -9.37 4.02
N PHE A 14 -6.32 -8.41 4.24
CA PHE A 14 -5.65 -7.64 3.20
C PHE A 14 -4.19 -8.08 2.96
N TYR A 15 -3.70 -9.12 3.63
CA TYR A 15 -2.30 -9.52 3.55
C TYR A 15 -1.91 -9.97 2.14
N VAL A 16 -0.87 -9.36 1.57
CA VAL A 16 -0.34 -9.74 0.25
C VAL A 16 0.66 -10.87 0.44
N GLN A 17 0.28 -12.08 0.00
CA GLN A 17 1.10 -13.29 0.18
C GLN A 17 2.33 -13.32 -0.73
N ASN A 18 2.17 -12.86 -1.97
CA ASN A 18 3.23 -12.84 -2.96
C ASN A 18 3.05 -11.65 -3.90
N LEU A 19 4.16 -11.04 -4.31
CA LEU A 19 4.20 -10.06 -5.37
C LEU A 19 4.91 -10.69 -6.57
N PRO A 20 4.22 -10.97 -7.69
CA PRO A 20 4.86 -11.53 -8.86
C PRO A 20 6.06 -10.71 -9.30
N LEU A 21 7.08 -11.37 -9.85
CA LEU A 21 8.33 -10.74 -10.33
C LEU A 21 9.25 -10.18 -9.23
N LEU A 22 8.87 -10.28 -7.95
CA LEU A 22 9.76 -10.02 -6.82
C LEU A 22 10.55 -11.30 -6.49
N PRO A 23 11.89 -11.30 -6.60
CA PRO A 23 12.70 -12.46 -6.21
C PRO A 23 12.51 -12.82 -4.73
N ASP A 24 12.54 -14.11 -4.40
CA ASP A 24 12.35 -14.58 -3.01
C ASP A 24 13.37 -13.97 -2.04
N ALA A 25 14.59 -13.72 -2.50
CA ALA A 25 15.64 -13.06 -1.71
C ALA A 25 15.26 -11.64 -1.26
N GLU A 26 14.32 -10.98 -1.96
CA GLU A 26 13.82 -9.64 -1.68
C GLU A 26 12.46 -9.65 -0.96
N SER A 27 11.84 -10.83 -0.73
CA SER A 27 10.44 -11.03 -0.29
C SER A 27 10.12 -10.73 1.19
N THR A 28 10.87 -9.84 1.84
CA THR A 28 10.79 -9.66 3.31
C THR A 28 9.80 -8.59 3.77
N ILE A 29 9.24 -7.81 2.85
CA ILE A 29 8.41 -6.65 3.20
C ILE A 29 6.96 -7.09 3.40
N ARG A 30 6.44 -6.85 4.61
CA ARG A 30 5.03 -7.09 4.92
C ARG A 30 4.15 -6.06 4.21
N MET A 31 3.17 -6.55 3.46
CA MET A 31 2.30 -5.75 2.61
C MET A 31 0.83 -6.05 2.91
N HIS A 32 -0.01 -5.02 2.80
CA HIS A 32 -1.46 -5.18 2.80
C HIS A 32 -2.07 -4.34 1.68
N ALA A 33 -2.99 -4.90 0.90
CA ALA A 33 -3.65 -4.19 -0.18
C ALA A 33 -5.11 -4.60 -0.29
N GLY A 34 -5.96 -3.69 -0.77
CA GLY A 34 -7.37 -3.97 -0.98
C GLY A 34 -8.18 -2.69 -1.12
N TYR A 35 -9.47 -2.80 -0.79
CA TYR A 35 -10.43 -1.72 -0.96
C TYR A 35 -10.96 -1.23 0.39
N LEU A 36 -11.00 0.09 0.57
CA LEU A 36 -11.60 0.76 1.72
C LEU A 36 -12.93 1.38 1.30
N LEU A 37 -14.00 1.02 2.01
CA LEU A 37 -15.31 1.66 1.84
C LEU A 37 -15.25 3.11 2.31
N VAL A 38 -15.70 4.03 1.46
CA VAL A 38 -15.85 5.44 1.81
C VAL A 38 -17.32 5.72 2.09
N GLY A 39 -17.70 5.91 3.34
CA GLY A 39 -19.09 6.18 3.71
C GLY A 39 -19.95 4.91 3.77
N SER A 40 -21.08 4.90 3.09
CA SER A 40 -21.99 3.74 2.99
C SER A 40 -21.56 2.78 1.88
N LYS A 41 -22.12 1.56 1.87
CA LYS A 41 -21.76 0.51 0.90
C LYS A 41 -21.91 0.94 -0.58
N ASN A 42 -22.76 1.94 -0.85
CA ASN A 42 -23.04 2.41 -2.21
C ASN A 42 -22.22 3.65 -2.59
N ASP A 43 -21.42 4.19 -1.67
CA ASP A 43 -20.68 5.44 -1.85
C ASP A 43 -19.30 5.22 -2.51
N GLY A 44 -18.93 3.97 -2.78
CA GLY A 44 -17.71 3.59 -3.50
C GLY A 44 -16.57 3.13 -2.61
N GLU A 45 -15.51 2.65 -3.26
CA GLU A 45 -14.33 2.07 -2.62
C GLU A 45 -13.06 2.72 -3.16
N LEU A 46 -12.08 2.96 -2.29
CA LEU A 46 -10.75 3.41 -2.67
C LEU A 46 -9.77 2.24 -2.55
N PHE A 47 -8.94 2.05 -3.56
CA PHE A 47 -7.85 1.09 -3.47
C PHE A 47 -6.73 1.64 -2.57
N PHE A 48 -6.15 0.77 -1.74
CA PHE A 48 -4.97 1.08 -0.96
C PHE A 48 -3.88 0.02 -1.11
N TRP A 49 -2.63 0.46 -0.96
CA TRP A 49 -1.50 -0.44 -0.75
C TRP A 49 -0.59 0.07 0.36
N HIS A 50 -0.45 -0.74 1.40
CA HIS A 50 0.35 -0.49 2.58
C HIS A 50 1.64 -1.32 2.58
N PHE A 51 2.74 -0.70 2.96
CA PHE A 51 4.04 -1.34 3.20
C PHE A 51 4.50 -1.07 4.63
N ALA A 52 4.81 -2.14 5.36
CA ALA A 52 5.32 -2.02 6.72
C ALA A 52 6.74 -1.45 6.73
N LYS A 53 7.07 -0.72 7.81
CA LYS A 53 8.43 -0.21 8.01
C LYS A 53 9.46 -1.34 8.12
N LYS A 54 10.65 -1.16 7.55
CA LYS A 54 11.77 -2.11 7.66
C LYS A 54 12.46 -2.05 9.02
N PHE A 55 12.87 -0.86 9.45
CA PHE A 55 13.60 -0.71 10.70
C PHE A 55 12.68 -0.40 11.89
N ILE A 56 12.96 -1.05 13.02
CA ILE A 56 12.27 -0.82 14.28
C ILE A 56 12.88 0.42 14.94
N GLY A 57 12.34 1.59 14.60
CA GLY A 57 12.56 2.81 15.39
C GLY A 57 11.64 2.90 16.62
N ASP A 58 12.04 3.73 17.59
CA ASP A 58 11.39 3.90 18.91
C ASP A 58 9.91 4.27 18.86
N LYS A 59 9.46 4.93 17.78
CA LYS A 59 8.06 5.31 17.58
C LYS A 59 7.55 4.82 16.22
N PRO A 60 6.37 4.15 16.16
CA PRO A 60 5.74 3.85 14.89
C PRO A 60 5.33 5.15 14.19
N ARG A 61 5.63 5.26 12.90
CA ARG A 61 5.21 6.37 12.03
C ARG A 61 4.50 5.79 10.83
N THR A 62 3.42 6.43 10.40
CA THR A 62 2.71 6.08 9.18
C THR A 62 2.62 7.34 8.33
N ILE A 63 3.01 7.21 7.06
CA ILE A 63 2.92 8.26 6.05
C ILE A 63 1.82 7.84 5.08
N ILE A 64 0.83 8.71 4.91
CA ILE A 64 -0.16 8.58 3.84
C ILE A 64 0.36 9.36 2.64
N TRP A 65 0.42 8.71 1.49
CA TRP A 65 0.88 9.30 0.24
C TRP A 65 -0.25 9.36 -0.78
N LEU A 66 -0.45 10.56 -1.35
CA LEU A 66 -1.50 10.86 -2.32
C LEU A 66 -0.86 11.55 -3.52
N ASN A 67 -0.94 10.91 -4.69
CA ASN A 67 -0.58 11.59 -5.94
C ASN A 67 -1.70 12.56 -6.37
N GLY A 68 -1.30 13.60 -7.11
CA GLY A 68 -2.15 14.72 -7.53
C GLY A 68 -2.81 14.53 -8.89
N GLY A 69 -2.90 15.61 -9.68
CA GLY A 69 -3.59 15.62 -10.96
C GLY A 69 -4.68 16.70 -10.98
N PRO A 70 -5.97 16.36 -10.73
CA PRO A 70 -6.54 15.21 -10.01
C PRO A 70 -6.69 13.89 -10.80
N GLY A 71 -6.91 12.77 -10.09
CA GLY A 71 -7.24 11.46 -10.68
C GLY A 71 -6.04 10.58 -11.06
N GLN A 72 -4.81 10.94 -10.65
CA GLN A 72 -3.67 10.06 -10.83
C GLN A 72 -3.56 9.05 -9.69
N SER A 73 -3.20 7.81 -10.04
CA SER A 73 -2.95 6.75 -9.08
C SER A 73 -1.77 7.09 -8.17
N SER A 74 -1.96 6.88 -6.86
CA SER A 74 -0.89 6.92 -5.86
C SER A 74 0.09 5.76 -5.99
N LEU A 75 -0.23 4.75 -6.81
CA LEU A 75 0.71 3.70 -7.16
C LEU A 75 1.87 4.23 -8.02
N ILE A 76 1.73 5.40 -8.65
CA ILE A 76 2.88 6.12 -9.22
C ILE A 76 3.92 6.37 -8.13
N GLY A 77 3.51 6.95 -7.00
CA GLY A 77 4.39 7.18 -5.86
C GLY A 77 4.98 5.90 -5.26
N ALA A 78 4.20 4.81 -5.25
CA ALA A 78 4.67 3.51 -4.79
C ALA A 78 5.78 2.95 -5.69
N TRP A 79 5.58 3.01 -7.01
CA TRP A 79 6.48 2.38 -7.98
C TRP A 79 7.63 3.25 -8.44
N THR A 80 7.51 4.58 -8.41
CA THR A 80 8.51 5.46 -9.04
C THR A 80 9.11 6.47 -8.08
N GLU A 81 8.45 6.80 -6.96
CA GLU A 81 8.88 7.89 -6.07
C GLU A 81 9.44 7.38 -4.73
N ILE A 82 8.60 7.04 -3.75
CA ILE A 82 9.05 6.76 -2.38
C ILE A 82 8.82 5.31 -1.93
N GLY A 83 8.07 4.52 -2.69
CA GLY A 83 7.75 3.14 -2.30
C GLY A 83 8.94 2.17 -2.40
N PRO A 84 8.74 0.93 -1.88
CA PRO A 84 9.82 -0.02 -1.61
C PRO A 84 10.39 -0.72 -2.83
N PHE A 85 9.70 -0.65 -3.97
CA PHE A 85 10.04 -1.48 -5.13
C PHE A 85 10.23 -0.64 -6.38
N ARG A 86 11.05 -1.17 -7.30
CA ARG A 86 11.26 -0.64 -8.65
C ARG A 86 11.24 -1.77 -9.66
N PHE A 87 10.74 -1.48 -10.86
CA PHE A 87 11.03 -2.31 -12.01
C PHE A 87 12.48 -2.07 -12.43
N LEU A 88 13.30 -3.11 -12.37
CA LEU A 88 14.62 -3.10 -13.00
C LEU A 88 14.47 -3.23 -14.52
N ASP A 89 13.53 -4.09 -14.93
CA ASP A 89 13.14 -4.32 -16.31
C ASP A 89 11.67 -4.82 -16.36
N LYS A 90 11.22 -5.34 -17.51
CA LYS A 90 9.84 -5.80 -17.71
C LYS A 90 9.44 -7.01 -16.85
N ASN A 91 10.41 -7.79 -16.38
CA ASN A 91 10.19 -9.08 -15.72
C ASN A 91 10.83 -9.16 -14.33
N THR A 92 11.47 -8.08 -13.86
CA THR A 92 12.21 -8.11 -12.59
C THR A 92 11.86 -6.88 -11.74
N ILE A 93 11.39 -7.13 -10.52
CA ILE A 93 11.23 -6.12 -9.48
C ILE A 93 12.40 -6.23 -8.50
N VAL A 94 12.95 -5.09 -8.10
CA VAL A 94 14.01 -4.98 -7.10
C VAL A 94 13.61 -4.03 -5.97
N THR A 95 14.28 -4.13 -4.83
CA THR A 95 14.06 -3.22 -3.71
C THR A 95 14.69 -1.84 -3.99
N ASN A 96 14.02 -0.80 -3.48
CA ASN A 96 14.48 0.57 -3.54
C ASN A 96 15.21 0.94 -2.23
N ASN A 97 16.55 1.04 -2.30
CA ASN A 97 17.39 1.42 -1.17
C ASN A 97 17.13 2.83 -0.64
N GLY A 98 16.48 3.71 -1.41
CA GLY A 98 16.07 5.05 -0.99
C GLY A 98 14.63 5.14 -0.49
N SER A 99 13.92 4.02 -0.36
CA SER A 99 12.51 4.04 -0.02
C SER A 99 12.24 4.56 1.39
N TRP A 100 11.16 5.31 1.54
CA TRP A 100 10.75 5.84 2.84
C TRP A 100 10.24 4.76 3.79
N HIS A 101 9.91 3.55 3.29
CA HIS A 101 9.51 2.43 4.14
C HIS A 101 10.64 1.97 5.09
N LEU A 102 11.89 2.40 4.85
CA LEU A 102 12.98 2.09 5.76
C LEU A 102 12.70 2.59 7.19
N TYR A 103 11.96 3.69 7.34
CA TYR A 103 11.75 4.35 8.65
C TYR A 103 10.29 4.64 9.01
N ALA A 104 9.33 4.41 8.10
CA ALA A 104 7.90 4.61 8.34
C ALA A 104 7.06 3.57 7.61
N ASN A 105 5.85 3.28 8.09
CA ASN A 105 4.87 2.58 7.28
C ASN A 105 4.41 3.53 6.16
N LEU A 106 4.27 3.01 4.94
CA LEU A 106 3.75 3.78 3.82
C LEU A 106 2.35 3.28 3.47
N LEU A 107 1.39 4.18 3.31
CA LEU A 107 0.04 3.90 2.85
C LEU A 107 -0.26 4.75 1.61
N PHE A 108 -0.32 4.10 0.45
CA PHE A 108 -0.72 4.72 -0.81
C PHE A 108 -2.22 4.50 -0.99
N ILE A 109 -2.96 5.54 -1.38
CA ILE A 109 -4.41 5.48 -1.58
C ILE A 109 -4.73 6.11 -2.94
N ASP A 110 -5.36 5.33 -3.82
CA ASP A 110 -5.84 5.87 -5.10
C ASP A 110 -7.12 6.67 -4.83
N GLN A 111 -7.11 7.94 -5.26
CA GLN A 111 -8.19 8.89 -5.02
C GLN A 111 -8.30 9.90 -6.17
N PRO A 112 -9.49 10.48 -6.42
CA PRO A 112 -10.79 10.13 -5.82
C PRO A 112 -11.31 8.78 -6.35
N ILE A 113 -12.57 8.44 -6.09
CA ILE A 113 -13.22 7.26 -6.70
C ILE A 113 -13.18 7.41 -8.23
N GLY A 114 -12.67 6.39 -8.93
CA GLY A 114 -12.58 6.36 -10.39
C GLY A 114 -11.43 5.53 -10.88
#